data_AF-A0A1G1LVE6-F1
#
_entry.id   AF-A0A1G1LVE6-F1
#
_cell.length_a   1.000
_cell.length_b   1.000
_cell.length_c   1.000
_cell.angle_alpha   90.00
_cell.angle_beta   90.00
_cell.angle_gamma   90.00
#
_symmetry.space_group_name_H-M   'P 1'
#
loop_
_entity.id
_entity.type
_entity.pdbx_description
1 polymer ?
#
loop_
_entity_poly.entity_id
_entity_poly.type
_entity_poly.pdbx_seq_one_letter_code
_entity_poly.pdbx_strand_id
1 'polypeptide(L)'
;TLKFLGDVDETRTQRIITDLKKTLSALKPFEVQVGKVGGFPDLARPRVLWIGLEDNQNLLEKLAEEVEKTLEPLGFEKEGKKFSAHLTIGRVRSNANLLKLKELLKAVLVPEDLRQSIQRISLFKSTLTSAGPIYEPLLTQTL
;
A
#
# COMPACT_ATOMS: atom_id res chain seq x y z
N THR A 1 -0.28 -0.10 -0.22
CA THR A 1 -1.24 -0.67 -1.19
C THR A 1 -2.61 -0.12 -0.89
N LEU A 2 -3.32 0.45 -1.87
CA LEU A 2 -4.66 1.02 -1.65
C LEU A 2 -5.75 -0.05 -1.50
N LYS A 3 -5.74 -1.05 -2.39
CA LYS A 3 -6.61 -2.24 -2.33
C LYS A 3 -5.91 -3.42 -3.00
N PHE A 4 -6.04 -4.61 -2.43
CA PHE A 4 -5.62 -5.86 -3.09
C PHE A 4 -6.84 -6.54 -3.71
N LEU A 5 -6.73 -6.93 -5.00
CA LEU A 5 -7.88 -7.45 -5.76
C LEU A 5 -7.91 -8.99 -5.86
N GLY A 6 -6.88 -9.67 -5.38
CA GLY A 6 -6.75 -11.13 -5.57
C GLY A 6 -6.61 -11.51 -7.05
N ASP A 7 -7.07 -12.71 -7.38
CA ASP A 7 -7.12 -13.19 -8.76
C ASP A 7 -8.33 -12.60 -9.48
N VAL A 8 -8.07 -11.97 -10.63
CA VAL A 8 -9.07 -11.30 -11.44
C VAL A 8 -8.94 -11.80 -12.88
N ASP A 9 -10.06 -12.16 -13.51
CA ASP A 9 -10.06 -12.54 -14.92
C ASP A 9 -9.76 -11.33 -15.83
N GLU A 10 -9.24 -11.63 -17.02
CA GLU A 10 -8.84 -10.60 -17.98
C GLU A 10 -10.02 -9.73 -18.44
N THR A 11 -11.23 -10.28 -18.52
CA THR A 11 -12.41 -9.54 -18.99
C THR A 11 -12.84 -8.46 -17.99
N ARG A 12 -12.76 -8.73 -16.69
CA ARG A 12 -12.99 -7.73 -15.62
C ARG A 12 -11.87 -6.72 -15.51
N THR A 13 -10.64 -7.10 -15.84
CA THR A 13 -9.46 -6.23 -15.75
C THR A 13 -9.64 -4.94 -16.56
N GLN A 14 -10.16 -5.03 -17.79
CA GLN A 14 -10.37 -3.84 -18.63
C GLN A 14 -11.40 -2.87 -18.03
N ARG A 15 -12.44 -3.41 -17.38
CA ARG A 15 -13.46 -2.59 -16.70
C ARG A 15 -12.87 -1.88 -15.49
N ILE A 16 -12.08 -2.58 -14.69
CA ILE A 16 -11.36 -2.03 -13.53
C ILE A 16 -10.45 -0.87 -13.96
N ILE A 17 -9.65 -1.06 -15.02
CA ILE A 17 -8.77 -0.01 -15.55
C ILE A 17 -9.59 1.23 -15.94
N THR A 18 -10.71 1.04 -16.63
CA THR A 18 -11.56 2.13 -17.10
C THR A 18 -12.17 2.92 -15.94
N ASP A 19 -12.71 2.23 -14.94
CA ASP A 19 -13.38 2.87 -13.80
C ASP A 19 -12.36 3.54 -12.87
N LEU A 20 -11.22 2.89 -12.58
CA LEU A 20 -10.13 3.51 -11.81
C LEU A 20 -9.54 4.73 -12.52
N LYS A 21 -9.36 4.69 -13.84
CA LYS A 21 -8.85 5.86 -14.58
C LYS A 21 -9.76 7.08 -14.39
N LYS A 22 -11.08 6.90 -14.39
CA LYS A 22 -12.04 7.98 -14.12
C LYS A 22 -11.89 8.50 -12.69
N THR A 23 -11.91 7.60 -11.70
CA THR A 23 -11.77 7.94 -10.28
C THR A 23 -10.49 8.72 -10.00
N LEU A 24 -9.39 8.34 -10.64
CA LEU A 24 -8.07 8.94 -10.41
C LEU A 24 -7.82 10.23 -11.20
N SER A 25 -8.61 10.53 -12.23
CA SER A 25 -8.36 11.65 -13.16
C SER A 25 -8.45 13.05 -12.55
N ALA A 26 -9.18 13.21 -11.43
CA ALA A 26 -9.37 14.49 -10.75
C ALA A 26 -8.38 14.72 -9.59
N LEU A 27 -7.58 13.71 -9.26
CA LEU A 27 -6.65 13.76 -8.15
C LEU A 27 -5.40 14.53 -8.57
N LYS A 28 -5.02 15.54 -7.78
CA LYS A 28 -3.79 16.32 -7.97
C LYS A 28 -2.62 15.70 -7.22
N PRO A 29 -1.36 15.99 -7.58
CA PRO A 29 -0.22 15.56 -6.79
C PRO A 29 -0.32 16.08 -5.36
N PHE A 30 0.10 15.27 -4.41
CA PHE A 30 0.09 15.60 -3.00
C PHE A 30 1.35 15.05 -2.32
N GLU A 31 1.64 15.57 -1.14
CA GLU A 31 2.80 15.13 -0.36
C GLU A 31 2.37 14.22 0.79
N VAL A 32 3.21 13.24 1.08
CA VAL A 32 3.10 12.37 2.25
C VAL A 32 4.38 12.52 3.07
N GLN A 33 4.24 12.52 4.38
CA GLN A 33 5.34 12.45 5.32
C GLN A 33 5.65 10.99 5.62
N VAL A 34 6.93 10.65 5.62
CA VAL A 34 7.41 9.32 6.00
C VAL A 34 7.42 9.26 7.52
N GLY A 35 6.57 8.38 8.07
CA GLY A 35 6.35 8.24 9.50
C GLY A 35 7.22 7.18 10.15
N LYS A 36 6.74 6.68 11.29
CA LYS A 36 7.50 5.74 12.14
C LYS A 36 7.58 4.34 11.55
N VAL A 37 8.60 3.61 11.97
CA VAL A 37 8.69 2.16 11.73
C VAL A 37 7.75 1.43 12.68
N GLY A 38 7.06 0.42 12.15
CA GLY A 38 6.16 -0.45 12.91
C GLY A 38 6.22 -1.89 12.42
N GLY A 39 5.32 -2.70 12.96
CA GLY A 39 5.18 -4.09 12.53
C GLY A 39 3.77 -4.63 12.72
N PHE A 40 3.41 -5.64 11.93
CA PHE A 40 2.14 -6.35 12.05
C PHE A 40 2.32 -7.77 12.60
N PRO A 41 1.48 -8.23 13.55
CA PRO A 41 0.39 -7.47 14.17
C PRO A 41 0.90 -6.35 15.10
N ASP A 42 2.09 -6.53 15.66
CA ASP A 42 2.77 -5.55 16.52
C ASP A 42 4.30 -5.76 16.48
N LEU A 43 5.05 -4.84 17.11
CA LEU A 43 6.51 -4.95 17.24
C LEU A 43 6.97 -5.99 18.27
N ALA A 44 6.07 -6.52 19.11
CA ALA A 44 6.43 -7.56 20.06
C ALA A 44 6.72 -8.89 19.35
N ARG A 45 5.95 -9.23 18.29
CA ARG A 45 6.19 -10.39 17.40
C ARG A 45 5.76 -10.07 15.95
N PRO A 46 6.51 -9.22 15.21
CA PRO A 46 6.12 -8.81 13.87
C PRO A 46 6.35 -9.94 12.87
N ARG A 47 5.37 -10.15 11.98
CA ARG A 47 5.50 -10.92 10.74
C ARG A 47 5.86 -10.02 9.54
N VAL A 48 5.45 -8.76 9.61
CA VAL A 48 5.73 -7.73 8.60
C VAL A 48 6.32 -6.54 9.32
N LEU A 49 7.40 -5.97 8.76
CA LEU A 49 7.97 -4.69 9.16
C LEU A 49 7.59 -3.65 8.11
N TRP A 50 7.22 -2.46 8.57
CA TRP A 50 6.75 -1.41 7.69
C TRP A 50 7.16 -0.02 8.19
N ILE A 51 7.14 0.97 7.29
CA ILE A 51 7.21 2.40 7.61
C ILE A 51 5.84 3.00 7.33
N GLY A 52 5.33 3.79 8.28
CA GLY A 52 4.06 4.49 8.14
C GLY A 52 4.17 5.63 7.13
N LEU A 53 3.06 5.95 6.47
CA LEU A 53 2.95 7.16 5.67
C LEU A 53 1.82 8.00 6.28
N GLU A 54 2.09 9.27 6.50
CA GLU A 54 1.15 10.23 7.08
C GLU A 54 0.91 11.34 6.06
N ASP A 55 -0.30 11.88 6.02
CA ASP A 55 -0.61 13.04 5.20
C ASP A 55 -1.57 13.97 5.93
N ASN A 56 -1.45 15.28 5.70
CA ASN A 56 -2.10 16.30 6.52
C ASN A 56 -3.64 16.30 6.42
N GLN A 57 -4.24 15.60 5.45
CA GLN A 57 -5.69 15.69 5.16
C GLN A 57 -6.37 14.33 4.99
N ASN A 58 -5.70 13.25 5.41
CA ASN A 58 -6.11 11.85 5.19
C ASN A 58 -6.43 11.56 3.71
N LEU A 59 -5.69 12.17 2.80
CA LEU A 59 -5.82 11.98 1.36
C LEU A 59 -5.60 10.53 0.96
N LEU A 60 -4.63 9.83 1.57
CA LEU A 60 -4.41 8.42 1.29
C LEU A 60 -5.59 7.55 1.73
N GLU A 61 -6.17 7.84 2.89
CA GLU A 61 -7.35 7.12 3.40
C GLU A 61 -8.57 7.36 2.51
N LYS A 62 -8.86 8.63 2.19
CA LYS A 62 -9.95 9.00 1.26
C LYS A 62 -9.75 8.37 -0.11
N LEU A 63 -8.52 8.36 -0.63
CA LEU A 63 -8.20 7.73 -1.91
C LEU A 63 -8.44 6.21 -1.85
N ALA A 64 -8.04 5.54 -0.77
CA ALA A 64 -8.34 4.12 -0.59
C ALA A 64 -9.85 3.87 -0.55
N GLU A 65 -10.61 4.70 0.17
CA GLU A 65 -12.08 4.62 0.21
C GLU A 65 -12.74 4.85 -1.16
N GLU A 66 -12.26 5.80 -1.96
CA GLU A 66 -12.77 6.05 -3.31
C GLU A 66 -12.45 4.88 -4.26
N VAL A 67 -11.26 4.28 -4.14
CA VAL A 67 -10.91 3.04 -4.85
C VAL A 67 -11.84 1.89 -4.44
N GLU A 68 -12.11 1.74 -3.14
CA GLU A 68 -13.06 0.76 -2.61
C GLU A 68 -14.47 0.94 -3.20
N LYS A 69 -15.02 2.16 -3.13
CA LYS A 69 -16.35 2.49 -3.71
C LYS A 69 -16.42 2.26 -5.21
N THR A 70 -15.33 2.53 -5.93
CA THR A 70 -15.24 2.31 -7.39
C THR A 70 -15.34 0.83 -7.73
N LEU A 71 -14.79 -0.04 -6.88
CA LEU A 71 -14.63 -1.46 -7.16
C LEU A 71 -15.73 -2.33 -6.55
N GLU A 72 -16.45 -1.83 -5.54
CA GLU A 72 -17.59 -2.51 -4.93
C GLU A 72 -18.66 -2.97 -5.94
N PRO A 73 -19.14 -2.13 -6.90
CA PRO A 73 -20.09 -2.56 -7.93
C PRO A 73 -19.53 -3.63 -8.88
N LEU A 74 -18.21 -3.78 -8.96
CA LEU A 74 -17.56 -4.81 -9.77
C LEU A 74 -17.39 -6.13 -9.01
N GLY A 75 -17.94 -6.24 -7.79
CA GLY A 75 -17.91 -7.44 -6.95
C GLY A 75 -16.68 -7.56 -6.05
N PHE A 76 -15.96 -6.47 -5.79
CA PHE A 76 -14.87 -6.46 -4.81
C PHE A 76 -15.37 -5.91 -3.47
N GLU A 77 -15.53 -6.77 -2.48
CA GLU A 77 -15.96 -6.37 -1.14
C GLU A 77 -15.00 -5.36 -0.51
N LYS A 78 -15.55 -4.45 0.28
CA LYS A 78 -14.77 -3.50 1.06
C LYS A 78 -13.96 -4.20 2.13
N GLU A 79 -12.73 -3.76 2.34
CA GLU A 79 -11.94 -4.27 3.47
C GLU A 79 -12.62 -3.90 4.80
N GLY A 80 -12.82 -4.89 5.67
CA GLY A 80 -13.42 -4.68 6.99
C GLY A 80 -12.50 -4.02 8.02
N LYS A 81 -11.24 -3.74 7.65
CA LYS A 81 -10.25 -3.09 8.51
C LYS A 81 -10.01 -1.67 8.03
N LYS A 82 -9.74 -0.77 8.98
CA LYS A 82 -9.31 0.59 8.66
C LYS A 82 -8.06 0.54 7.77
N PHE A 83 -8.07 1.32 6.70
CA PHE A 83 -6.89 1.51 5.86
C PHE A 83 -5.72 2.04 6.70
N SER A 84 -4.56 1.42 6.54
CA SER A 84 -3.33 1.84 7.19
C SER A 84 -2.31 2.12 6.10
N ALA A 85 -1.97 3.39 5.90
CA ALA A 85 -0.97 3.81 4.93
C ALA A 85 0.43 3.38 5.40
N HIS A 86 1.03 2.42 4.70
CA HIS A 86 2.34 1.88 5.05
C HIS A 86 3.09 1.37 3.83
N LEU A 87 4.42 1.34 3.95
CA LEU A 87 5.35 0.68 3.04
C LEU A 87 5.91 -0.55 3.75
N THR A 88 5.67 -1.74 3.21
CA THR A 88 6.31 -2.96 3.72
C THR A 88 7.79 -2.94 3.36
N ILE A 89 8.66 -3.10 4.36
CA ILE A 89 10.12 -3.09 4.19
C ILE A 89 10.67 -4.52 4.23
N GLY A 90 10.02 -5.39 5.00
CA GLY A 90 10.48 -6.75 5.17
C GLY A 90 9.45 -7.66 5.82
N ARG A 91 9.67 -8.96 5.68
CA ARG A 91 8.85 -10.00 6.31
C ARG A 91 9.74 -10.88 7.18
N VAL A 92 9.35 -11.05 8.44
CA VAL A 92 10.09 -11.85 9.41
C VAL A 92 9.69 -13.32 9.23
N ARG A 93 10.65 -14.16 8.82
CA ARG A 93 10.42 -15.58 8.52
C ARG A 93 10.67 -16.51 9.71
N SER A 94 11.41 -16.06 10.72
CA SER A 94 11.66 -16.82 11.94
C SER A 94 11.90 -15.89 13.13
N ASN A 95 11.77 -16.43 14.35
CA ASN A 95 12.00 -15.67 15.58
C ASN A 95 13.44 -15.74 16.08
N ALA A 96 14.34 -16.42 15.34
CA ALA A 96 15.77 -16.43 15.66
C ALA A 96 16.29 -15.00 15.54
N ASN A 97 16.65 -14.37 16.67
CA ASN A 97 17.10 -12.97 16.81
C ASN A 97 16.03 -11.88 16.97
N LEU A 98 14.82 -12.22 17.42
CA LEU A 98 13.77 -11.22 17.64
C LEU A 98 14.17 -10.09 18.61
N LEU A 99 14.96 -10.38 19.66
CA LEU A 99 15.44 -9.36 20.59
C LEU A 99 16.37 -8.35 19.89
N LYS A 100 17.38 -8.84 19.17
CA LYS A 100 18.29 -8.00 18.38
C LYS A 100 17.56 -7.18 17.33
N LEU A 101 16.56 -7.75 16.66
CA LEU A 101 15.71 -7.02 15.73
C LEU A 101 15.00 -5.85 16.42
N LYS A 102 14.40 -6.08 17.59
CA LYS A 102 13.73 -5.00 18.36
C LYS A 102 14.69 -3.89 18.76
N GLU A 103 15.91 -4.23 19.15
CA GLU A 103 16.94 -3.24 19.48
C GLU A 103 17.32 -2.40 18.26
N LEU A 104 17.55 -3.04 17.11
CA LEU A 104 17.86 -2.34 15.86
C LEU A 104 16.72 -1.42 15.44
N LEU A 105 15.46 -1.86 15.55
CA LEU A 105 14.30 -1.05 15.20
C LEU A 105 14.16 0.21 16.08
N LYS A 106 14.57 0.16 17.36
CA LYS A 106 14.59 1.34 18.24
C LYS A 106 15.65 2.37 17.82
N ALA A 107 16.71 1.93 17.15
CA ALA A 107 17.78 2.79 16.67
C ALA A 107 17.49 3.39 15.28
N VAL A 108 16.43 2.95 14.59
CA VAL A 108 16.04 3.52 13.31
C VAL A 108 15.47 4.91 13.52
N LEU A 109 16.14 5.91 12.95
CA LEU A 109 15.69 7.30 12.91
C LEU A 109 15.15 7.59 11.50
N VAL A 110 13.88 7.98 11.44
CA VAL A 110 13.28 8.54 10.23
C VAL A 110 13.24 10.06 10.41
N PRO A 111 13.83 10.86 9.50
CA PRO A 111 13.78 12.32 9.61
C PRO A 111 12.34 12.82 9.64
N GLU A 112 12.00 13.71 10.58
CA GLU A 112 10.63 14.20 10.75
C GLU A 112 10.15 15.00 9.53
N ASP A 113 11.06 15.60 8.78
CA ASP A 113 10.79 16.38 7.57
C ASP A 113 10.89 15.57 6.27
N LEU A 114 11.11 14.25 6.36
CA LEU A 114 11.18 13.40 5.17
C LEU A 114 9.81 13.32 4.50
N ARG A 115 9.67 14.04 3.39
CA ARG A 115 8.45 14.09 2.57
C ARG A 115 8.68 13.43 1.22
N GLN A 116 7.63 12.82 0.70
CA GLN A 116 7.59 12.26 -0.64
C GLN A 116 6.39 12.81 -1.39
N SER A 117 6.66 13.37 -2.57
CA SER A 117 5.60 13.76 -3.51
C SER A 117 5.03 12.52 -4.20
N ILE A 118 3.70 12.37 -4.13
CA ILE A 118 2.93 11.37 -4.86
C ILE A 118 2.44 12.00 -6.16
N GLN A 119 2.98 11.52 -7.28
CA GLN A 119 2.68 12.04 -8.62
C GLN A 119 1.95 11.03 -9.49
N ARG A 120 1.95 9.76 -9.08
CA ARG A 120 1.38 8.67 -9.88
C ARG A 120 0.74 7.62 -9.00
N ILE A 121 -0.36 7.06 -9.48
CA ILE A 121 -1.02 5.89 -8.90
C ILE A 121 -1.06 4.81 -9.98
N SER A 122 -0.78 3.57 -9.58
CA SER A 122 -0.73 2.46 -10.53
C SER A 122 -1.52 1.24 -10.06
N LEU A 123 -2.17 0.59 -11.02
CA LEU A 123 -2.67 -0.77 -10.87
C LEU A 123 -1.58 -1.72 -11.32
N PHE A 124 -1.18 -2.65 -10.45
CA PHE A 124 -0.19 -3.66 -10.76
C PHE A 124 -0.84 -5.05 -10.82
N LYS A 125 -0.46 -5.83 -11.83
CA LYS A 125 -0.59 -7.29 -11.83
C LYS A 125 0.64 -7.88 -11.13
N SER A 126 0.42 -8.83 -10.23
CA SER A 126 1.48 -9.55 -9.52
C SER A 126 1.41 -11.02 -9.88
N THR A 127 2.41 -11.55 -10.57
CA THR A 127 2.51 -12.99 -10.91
C THR A 127 3.56 -13.65 -10.02
N LEU A 128 3.15 -14.62 -9.20
CA LEU A 128 4.06 -15.33 -8.30
C LEU A 128 4.91 -16.33 -9.07
N THR A 129 6.23 -16.28 -8.86
CA THR A 129 7.19 -17.26 -9.37
C THR A 129 8.01 -17.86 -8.23
N SER A 130 8.79 -18.91 -8.52
CA SER A 130 9.73 -19.49 -7.55
C SER A 130 10.79 -18.50 -7.07
N ALA A 131 11.14 -17.50 -7.89
CA ALA A 131 12.09 -16.44 -7.54
C ALA A 131 11.44 -15.27 -6.77
N GLY A 132 10.10 -15.22 -6.70
CA GLY A 132 9.35 -14.13 -6.10
C GLY A 132 8.26 -13.57 -7.03
N PRO A 133 7.51 -12.55 -6.58
CA PRO A 133 6.49 -11.90 -7.39
C PRO A 133 7.11 -11.02 -8.48
N ILE A 134 6.60 -11.15 -9.71
CA ILE A 134 6.86 -10.22 -10.82
C ILE A 134 5.70 -9.23 -10.87
N TYR A 135 6.01 -7.94 -10.89
CA TYR A 135 5.03 -6.86 -10.95
C TYR A 135 5.00 -6.22 -12.32
N GLU A 136 3.81 -6.13 -12.92
CA GLU A 136 3.56 -5.51 -14.21
C GLU A 136 2.54 -4.37 -14.03
N PRO A 137 2.84 -3.12 -14.43
CA PRO A 137 1.86 -2.03 -14.38
C PRO A 137 0.82 -2.20 -15.48
N LEU A 138 -0.45 -2.32 -15.12
CA LEU A 138 -1.59 -2.38 -16.05
C LEU A 138 -2.19 -0.99 -16.33
N LEU A 139 -2.08 -0.09 -15.35
CA LEU A 139 -2.48 1.32 -15.44
C LEU A 139 -1.49 2.13 -14.63
N THR A 140 -1.07 3.27 -15.16
CA THR A 140 -0.39 4.32 -14.41
C THR A 140 -1.07 5.65 -14.72
N GLN A 141 -1.77 6.20 -13.74
CA GLN A 141 -2.37 7.53 -13.81
C GLN A 141 -1.39 8.53 -13.20
N THR A 142 -1.08 9.59 -13.95
CA THR A 142 -0.37 10.77 -13.43
C THR A 142 -1.37 11.74 -12.83
N LEU A 143 -1.04 12.29 -11.67
CA LEU A 143 -1.88 13.21 -10.90
C LEU A 143 -1.67 14.66 -11.35
#